data_AF-A0A2N2Y5U8-F1
#
_entry.id   AF-A0A2N2Y5U8-F1
#
_cell.length_a   1.000
_cell.length_b   1.000
_cell.length_c   1.000
_cell.angle_alpha   90.00
_cell.angle_beta   90.00
_cell.angle_gamma   90.00
#
_symmetry.space_group_name_H-M   'P 1'
#
loop_
_entity.id
_entity.type
_entity.pdbx_description
1 polymer ?
#
loop_
_entity_poly.entity_id
_entity_poly.type
_entity_poly.pdbx_seq_one_letter_code
_entity_poly.pdbx_strand_id
1 'polypeptide(L)'
;MSRKHSFVLTLSNNVTEKEGVNFLIENYTGFFKIDLATKKELLDLLKIEHRFLQAFDLIYVPEMVGKIADAGFIQTYLEDIILVELKTTKKYLPENPKGFFFGATENEFNFGKILGSRFRFCFVSLNEKGSSYAFLTLEELEERIKNRRIQYQINL
;
A
#
# COMPACT_ATOMS: atom_id res chain seq x y z
N MET A 1 -2.41 -23.34 -22.91
CA MET A 1 -1.59 -22.24 -23.48
C MET A 1 -1.94 -20.92 -22.78
N SER A 2 -1.27 -20.58 -21.68
CA SER A 2 -1.52 -19.34 -20.91
C SER A 2 -0.19 -18.73 -20.40
N ARG A 3 0.75 -18.40 -21.29
CA ARG A 3 2.15 -18.14 -20.85
C ARG A 3 2.84 -16.87 -21.34
N LYS A 4 2.23 -16.05 -22.21
CA LYS A 4 2.83 -14.75 -22.59
C LYS A 4 2.07 -13.57 -21.98
N HIS A 5 0.74 -13.59 -22.07
CA HIS A 5 -0.07 -12.44 -21.67
C HIS A 5 -0.12 -12.22 -20.15
N SER A 6 -0.14 -13.28 -19.32
CA SER A 6 -0.15 -13.14 -17.85
C SER A 6 1.19 -12.67 -17.28
N PHE A 7 2.31 -13.11 -17.88
CA PHE A 7 3.65 -12.68 -17.48
C PHE A 7 3.88 -11.20 -17.79
N VAL A 8 3.42 -10.72 -18.95
CA VAL A 8 3.48 -9.30 -19.32
C VAL A 8 2.67 -8.43 -18.35
N LEU A 9 1.46 -8.87 -17.98
CA LEU A 9 0.63 -8.16 -17.00
C LEU A 9 1.28 -8.08 -15.62
N THR A 10 1.91 -9.17 -15.15
CA THR A 10 2.61 -9.20 -13.86
C THR A 10 3.81 -8.24 -13.85
N LEU A 11 4.62 -8.25 -14.91
CA LEU A 11 5.74 -7.32 -15.05
C LEU A 11 5.26 -5.86 -15.12
N SER A 12 4.21 -5.59 -15.89
CA SER A 12 3.58 -4.27 -15.99
C SER A 12 3.07 -3.77 -14.64
N ASN A 13 2.48 -4.64 -13.83
CA ASN A 13 1.98 -4.28 -12.51
C ASN A 13 3.13 -3.92 -11.56
N ASN A 14 4.19 -4.73 -11.53
CA ASN A 14 5.38 -4.45 -10.71
C ASN A 14 6.05 -3.12 -11.09
N VAL A 15 6.06 -2.76 -12.38
CA VAL A 15 6.55 -1.46 -12.83
C VAL A 15 5.65 -0.34 -12.32
N THR A 16 4.33 -0.47 -12.48
CA THR A 16 3.36 0.56 -12.06
C THR A 16 3.37 0.77 -10.54
N GLU A 17 3.53 -0.31 -9.77
CA GLU A 17 3.64 -0.24 -8.31
C GLU A 17 4.90 0.51 -7.89
N LYS A 18 6.06 0.17 -8.49
CA LYS A 18 7.32 0.88 -8.25
C LYS A 18 7.22 2.37 -8.60
N GLU A 19 6.58 2.71 -9.71
CA GLU A 19 6.32 4.10 -10.07
C GLU A 19 5.40 4.81 -9.08
N GLY A 20 4.42 4.10 -8.50
CA GLY A 20 3.54 4.66 -7.47
C GLY A 20 4.28 4.95 -6.18
N VAL A 21 5.16 4.04 -5.76
CA VAL A 21 6.06 4.27 -4.62
C VAL A 21 6.93 5.50 -4.86
N ASN A 22 7.57 5.59 -6.03
CA ASN A 22 8.42 6.73 -6.37
C ASN A 22 7.63 8.04 -6.39
N PHE A 23 6.45 8.05 -7.02
CA PHE A 23 5.56 9.21 -7.02
C PHE A 23 5.25 9.70 -5.60
N LEU A 24 4.94 8.79 -4.67
CA LEU A 24 4.67 9.17 -3.30
C LEU A 24 5.89 9.79 -2.61
N ILE A 25 7.05 9.13 -2.68
CA ILE A 25 8.27 9.55 -1.97
C ILE A 25 8.86 10.83 -2.55
N GLU A 26 8.79 11.02 -3.87
CA GLU A 26 9.37 12.19 -4.54
C GLU A 26 8.52 13.45 -4.38
N ASN A 27 7.19 13.30 -4.26
CA ASN A 27 6.26 14.44 -4.24
C ASN A 27 5.67 14.72 -2.85
N TYR A 28 5.71 13.76 -1.93
CA TYR A 28 5.12 13.88 -0.60
C TYR A 28 6.09 13.41 0.47
N THR A 29 6.19 14.20 1.54
CA THR A 29 6.99 13.85 2.72
C THR A 29 6.21 12.95 3.67
N GLY A 30 6.92 12.29 4.60
CA GLY A 30 6.33 11.36 5.55
C GLY A 30 6.13 9.94 5.00
N PHE A 31 6.26 9.72 3.69
CA PHE A 31 6.31 8.37 3.09
C PHE A 31 7.73 7.83 3.10
N PHE A 32 7.88 6.58 3.53
CA PHE A 32 9.17 5.90 3.53
C PHE A 32 9.04 4.52 2.92
N LYS A 33 9.93 4.23 1.97
CA LYS A 33 10.15 2.86 1.50
C LYS A 33 11.00 2.13 2.52
N ILE A 34 10.56 0.92 2.85
CA ILE A 34 11.22 0.04 3.80
C ILE A 34 11.67 -1.23 3.08
N ASP A 35 12.76 -1.81 3.56
CA ASP A 35 13.24 -3.11 3.07
C ASP A 35 12.63 -4.28 3.87
N LEU A 36 12.97 -5.50 3.48
CA LEU A 36 12.45 -6.70 4.13
C LEU A 36 12.91 -6.83 5.59
N ALA A 37 14.14 -6.41 5.91
CA ALA A 37 14.66 -6.46 7.27
C ALA A 37 13.86 -5.54 8.18
N THR A 38 13.63 -4.31 7.71
CA THR A 38 12.82 -3.29 8.37
C THR A 38 11.37 -3.74 8.55
N LYS A 39 10.77 -4.40 7.54
CA LYS A 39 9.42 -4.98 7.68
C LYS A 39 9.34 -6.00 8.80
N LYS A 40 10.34 -6.89 8.92
CA LYS A 40 10.38 -7.89 10.00
C LYS A 40 10.51 -7.24 11.37
N GLU A 41 11.43 -6.29 11.50
CA GLU A 41 11.62 -5.54 12.75
C GLU A 41 10.33 -4.83 13.17
N LEU A 42 9.64 -4.16 12.24
CA LEU A 42 8.36 -3.51 12.51
C LEU A 42 7.31 -4.50 13.02
N LEU A 43 7.17 -5.66 12.38
CA LEU A 43 6.21 -6.68 12.82
C LEU A 43 6.58 -7.23 14.22
N ASP A 44 7.87 -7.46 14.49
CA ASP A 44 8.35 -7.91 15.81
C ASP A 44 8.04 -6.88 16.91
N LEU A 45 8.35 -5.60 16.65
CA LEU A 45 8.08 -4.49 17.57
C LEU A 45 6.59 -4.32 17.85
N LEU A 46 5.75 -4.51 16.83
CA LEU A 46 4.29 -4.45 16.94
C LEU A 46 3.68 -5.75 17.48
N LYS A 47 4.48 -6.79 17.70
CA LYS A 47 4.05 -8.13 18.13
C LYS A 47 3.01 -8.75 17.17
N ILE A 48 3.23 -8.58 15.87
CA ILE A 48 2.40 -9.12 14.80
C ILE A 48 3.12 -10.26 14.07
N GLU A 49 2.38 -11.29 13.69
CA GLU A 49 2.91 -12.45 12.98
C GLU A 49 3.53 -12.09 11.61
N HIS A 50 4.64 -12.74 11.27
CA HIS A 50 5.36 -12.51 10.00
C HIS A 50 4.60 -12.95 8.74
N ARG A 51 3.46 -13.64 8.88
CA ARG A 51 2.59 -13.94 7.73
C ARG A 51 2.08 -12.67 7.01
N PHE A 52 2.12 -11.52 7.69
CA PHE A 52 1.73 -10.22 7.16
C PHE A 52 2.87 -9.44 6.50
N LEU A 53 4.05 -10.03 6.29
CA LEU A 53 5.20 -9.36 5.62
C LEU A 53 4.86 -8.80 4.23
N GLN A 54 3.86 -9.38 3.56
CA GLN A 54 3.39 -8.96 2.23
C GLN A 54 2.09 -8.15 2.27
N ALA A 55 1.62 -7.72 3.44
CA ALA A 55 0.35 -7.02 3.60
C ALA A 55 0.48 -5.48 3.60
N PHE A 56 1.69 -4.96 3.37
CA PHE A 56 1.98 -3.54 3.28
C PHE A 56 3.27 -3.32 2.48
N ASP A 57 3.40 -2.16 1.84
CA ASP A 57 4.50 -1.81 0.95
C ASP A 57 5.40 -0.71 1.52
N LEU A 58 4.77 0.24 2.21
CA LEU A 58 5.39 1.46 2.71
C LEU A 58 5.00 1.69 4.17
N ILE A 59 5.68 2.65 4.79
CA ILE A 59 5.15 3.31 5.98
C ILE A 59 4.88 4.79 5.69
N TYR A 60 3.95 5.33 6.45
CA TYR A 60 3.67 6.75 6.52
C TYR A 60 3.76 7.22 7.97
N VAL A 61 4.50 8.30 8.21
CA VAL A 61 4.64 8.91 9.53
C VAL A 61 4.18 10.37 9.44
N PRO A 62 2.97 10.69 9.91
CA PRO A 62 2.41 12.04 9.82
C PRO A 62 3.33 13.12 10.43
N GLU A 63 3.97 12.80 11.56
CA GLU A 63 4.89 13.71 12.25
C GLU A 63 6.18 14.02 11.49
N MET A 64 6.48 13.25 10.44
CA MET A 64 7.65 13.45 9.59
C MET A 64 7.34 14.20 8.28
N VAL A 65 6.10 14.67 8.11
CA VAL A 65 5.77 15.56 7.00
C VAL A 65 6.61 16.85 7.13
N GLY A 66 7.37 17.16 6.08
CA GLY A 66 8.33 18.26 6.03
C GLY A 66 9.68 18.01 6.72
N LYS A 67 9.95 16.80 7.22
CA LYS A 67 11.18 16.44 7.94
C LYS A 67 12.00 15.37 7.20
N ILE A 68 13.27 15.24 7.57
CA ILE A 68 14.21 14.24 7.03
C ILE A 68 14.36 13.11 8.06
N ALA A 69 14.21 11.85 7.64
CA ALA A 69 14.42 10.70 8.52
C ALA A 69 15.91 10.41 8.76
N ASP A 70 16.24 9.93 9.95
CA ASP A 70 17.57 9.47 10.35
C ASP A 70 17.58 7.97 10.69
N ALA A 71 18.74 7.45 11.09
CA ALA A 71 18.95 6.02 11.33
C ALA A 71 18.19 5.45 12.56
N GLY A 72 17.62 6.30 13.43
CA GLY A 72 16.86 5.86 14.62
C GLY A 72 15.35 6.00 14.49
N PHE A 73 14.85 6.46 13.35
CA PHE A 73 13.48 6.98 13.24
C PHE A 73 12.39 5.96 13.61
N ILE A 74 12.57 4.67 13.30
CA ILE A 74 11.51 3.66 13.50
C ILE A 74 11.14 3.52 14.98
N GLN A 75 12.16 3.44 15.84
CA GLN A 75 11.97 3.24 17.27
C GLN A 75 11.40 4.51 17.92
N THR A 76 11.84 5.68 17.44
CA THR A 76 11.33 6.98 17.93
C THR A 76 9.86 7.20 17.60
N TYR A 77 9.43 6.82 16.39
CA TYR A 77 8.07 7.10 15.90
C TYR A 77 7.19 5.85 15.85
N LEU A 78 7.56 4.78 16.57
CA LEU A 78 6.90 3.48 16.45
C LEU A 78 5.39 3.57 16.64
N GLU A 79 4.90 4.43 17.53
CA GLU A 79 3.46 4.58 17.80
C GLU A 79 2.73 5.37 16.69
N ASP A 80 3.43 6.29 16.02
CA ASP A 80 2.90 7.15 14.96
C ASP A 80 2.98 6.53 13.56
N ILE A 81 3.72 5.43 13.42
CA ILE A 81 3.85 4.72 12.15
C ILE A 81 2.49 4.14 11.73
N ILE A 82 2.06 4.54 10.54
CA ILE A 82 0.98 3.97 9.77
C ILE A 82 1.59 3.05 8.71
N LEU A 83 1.20 1.77 8.72
CA LEU A 83 1.57 0.82 7.67
C LEU A 83 0.66 1.01 6.46
N VAL A 84 1.23 0.99 5.27
CA VAL A 84 0.51 1.36 4.04
C VAL A 84 0.63 0.28 2.99
N GLU A 85 -0.52 -0.24 2.55
CA GLU A 85 -0.64 -1.09 1.37
C GLU A 85 -0.97 -0.24 0.14
N LEU A 86 -0.18 -0.38 -0.94
CA LEU A 86 -0.32 0.45 -2.12
C LEU A 86 -1.12 -0.25 -3.21
N LYS A 87 -2.11 0.44 -3.77
CA LYS A 87 -2.81 0.03 -4.99
C LYS A 87 -2.63 1.12 -6.04
N THR A 88 -2.05 0.75 -7.18
CA THR A 88 -1.69 1.71 -8.23
C THR A 88 -2.49 1.48 -9.52
N THR A 89 -2.81 2.56 -10.24
CA THR A 89 -3.43 2.48 -11.56
C THR A 89 -2.90 3.58 -12.48
N LYS A 90 -2.88 3.32 -13.80
CA LYS A 90 -2.61 4.33 -14.83
C LYS A 90 -3.86 5.08 -15.31
N LYS A 91 -5.04 4.68 -14.84
CA LYS A 91 -6.31 5.31 -15.22
C LYS A 91 -6.39 6.72 -14.62
N TYR A 92 -6.80 7.71 -15.41
CA TYR A 92 -7.11 9.05 -14.91
C TYR A 92 -8.34 9.02 -14.02
N LEU A 93 -8.17 9.37 -12.73
CA LEU A 93 -9.23 9.39 -11.73
C LEU A 93 -9.28 10.77 -11.06
N PRO A 94 -10.08 11.74 -11.58
CA PRO A 94 -10.15 13.08 -11.01
C PRO A 94 -10.77 13.13 -9.60
N GLU A 95 -11.56 12.11 -9.23
CA GLU A 95 -12.16 11.92 -7.90
C GLU A 95 -11.60 10.65 -7.21
N ASN A 96 -10.28 10.42 -7.25
CA ASN A 96 -9.63 9.24 -6.65
C ASN A 96 -10.09 9.02 -5.18
N PRO A 97 -10.55 7.82 -4.77
CA PRO A 97 -10.54 6.52 -5.46
C PRO A 97 -11.84 6.10 -6.15
N LYS A 98 -12.73 7.04 -6.50
CA LYS A 98 -13.95 6.73 -7.26
C LYS A 98 -13.58 6.13 -8.63
N GLY A 99 -14.07 4.92 -8.90
CA GLY A 99 -13.82 4.21 -10.16
C GLY A 99 -12.46 3.51 -10.24
N PHE A 100 -11.74 3.41 -9.11
CA PHE A 100 -10.55 2.59 -8.95
C PHE A 100 -10.93 1.10 -8.95
N PHE A 101 -10.19 0.29 -9.68
CA PHE A 101 -10.31 -1.17 -9.69
C PHE A 101 -8.99 -1.77 -9.20
N PHE A 102 -9.06 -2.65 -8.21
CA PHE A 102 -7.87 -3.24 -7.59
C PHE A 102 -8.17 -4.66 -7.10
N GLY A 103 -7.12 -5.47 -6.99
CA GLY A 103 -7.13 -6.73 -6.26
C GLY A 103 -6.51 -6.55 -4.87
N ALA A 104 -6.95 -7.35 -3.92
CA ALA A 104 -6.41 -7.37 -2.56
C ALA A 104 -6.52 -8.79 -2.00
N THR A 105 -5.56 -9.18 -1.17
CA THR A 105 -5.55 -10.48 -0.51
C THR A 105 -6.35 -10.44 0.80
N GLU A 106 -6.85 -11.60 1.25
CA GLU A 106 -7.51 -11.69 2.56
C GLU A 106 -6.56 -11.29 3.71
N ASN A 107 -5.25 -11.54 3.56
CA ASN A 107 -4.25 -11.11 4.53
C ASN A 107 -4.18 -9.59 4.66
N GLU A 108 -4.27 -8.81 3.59
CA GLU A 108 -4.33 -7.34 3.66
C GLU A 108 -5.56 -6.86 4.45
N PHE A 109 -6.73 -7.45 4.19
CA PHE A 109 -7.95 -7.13 4.95
C PHE A 109 -7.82 -7.49 6.43
N ASN A 110 -7.31 -8.69 6.73
CA ASN A 110 -7.11 -9.12 8.12
C ASN A 110 -6.07 -8.26 8.85
N PHE A 111 -5.03 -7.82 8.16
CA PHE A 111 -4.04 -6.91 8.69
C PHE A 111 -4.64 -5.55 9.04
N GLY A 112 -5.47 -5.01 8.13
CA GLY A 112 -6.25 -3.80 8.40
C GLY A 112 -7.15 -3.90 9.63
N LYS A 113 -7.81 -5.05 9.85
CA LYS A 113 -8.61 -5.29 11.06
C LYS A 113 -7.77 -5.30 12.34
N ILE A 114 -6.57 -5.88 12.30
CA ILE A 114 -5.67 -5.97 13.46
C ILE A 114 -5.13 -4.59 13.83
N LEU A 115 -4.74 -3.80 12.83
CA LEU A 115 -4.07 -2.50 13.04
C LEU A 115 -5.03 -1.32 13.15
N GLY A 116 -6.26 -1.44 12.64
CA GLY A 116 -7.26 -0.39 12.64
C GLY A 116 -6.72 0.92 12.08
N SER A 117 -6.68 1.95 12.93
CA SER A 117 -6.20 3.29 12.56
C SER A 117 -4.71 3.36 12.20
N ARG A 118 -3.93 2.30 12.41
CA ARG A 118 -2.51 2.22 12.04
C ARG A 118 -2.23 1.55 10.71
N PHE A 119 -3.28 1.24 9.93
CA PHE A 119 -3.14 0.71 8.58
C PHE A 119 -3.98 1.51 7.58
N ARG A 120 -3.46 1.73 6.37
CA ARG A 120 -4.20 2.38 5.28
C ARG A 120 -4.00 1.63 3.97
N PHE A 121 -5.08 1.51 3.22
CA PHE A 121 -4.97 1.32 1.77
C PHE A 121 -4.67 2.68 1.13
N CYS A 122 -3.60 2.76 0.34
CA CYS A 122 -3.23 3.93 -0.43
C CYS A 122 -3.50 3.69 -1.91
N PHE A 123 -4.41 4.47 -2.48
CA PHE A 123 -4.81 4.37 -3.88
C PHE A 123 -4.12 5.45 -4.70
N VAL A 124 -3.21 5.07 -5.58
CA VAL A 124 -2.46 6.00 -6.43
C VAL A 124 -2.92 5.90 -7.88
N SER A 125 -3.34 7.03 -8.43
CA SER A 125 -3.62 7.21 -9.86
C SER A 125 -2.43 7.95 -10.49
N LEU A 126 -1.71 7.28 -11.39
CA LEU A 126 -0.59 7.84 -12.13
C LEU A 126 -1.02 8.12 -13.57
N ASN A 127 -1.32 9.38 -13.87
CA ASN A 127 -1.79 9.76 -15.20
C ASN A 127 -1.23 11.12 -15.62
N GLU A 128 -0.94 11.28 -16.91
CA GLU A 128 -0.40 12.53 -17.49
C GLU A 128 -1.36 13.72 -17.33
N LYS A 129 -2.68 13.47 -17.28
CA LYS A 129 -3.70 14.51 -17.07
C LYS A 129 -3.78 14.99 -15.62
N GLY A 130 -3.13 14.28 -14.70
CA GLY A 130 -3.16 14.57 -13.27
C GLY A 130 -2.98 13.29 -12.47
N SER A 131 -1.94 13.24 -11.65
CA SER A 131 -1.69 12.15 -10.71
C SER A 131 -2.16 12.53 -9.32
N SER A 132 -2.65 11.56 -8.56
CA SER A 132 -3.19 11.78 -7.21
C SER A 132 -3.08 10.52 -6.35
N TYR A 133 -3.19 10.68 -5.04
CA TYR A 133 -3.35 9.56 -4.11
C TYR A 133 -4.52 9.80 -3.15
N ALA A 134 -5.02 8.72 -2.56
CA ALA A 134 -6.02 8.77 -1.48
C ALA A 134 -5.73 7.67 -0.45
N PHE A 135 -5.88 7.99 0.83
CA PHE A 135 -5.90 7.02 1.91
C PHE A 135 -7.31 6.62 2.27
N LEU A 136 -7.50 5.34 2.58
CA LEU A 136 -8.70 4.84 3.24
C LEU A 136 -8.30 3.90 4.38
N THR A 137 -8.96 4.02 5.53
CA THR A 137 -9.01 2.94 6.53
C THR A 137 -9.74 1.73 5.93
N LEU A 138 -9.71 0.61 6.64
CA LEU A 138 -10.51 -0.53 6.23
C LEU A 138 -12.01 -0.21 6.29
N GLU A 139 -12.47 0.49 7.33
CA GLU A 139 -13.89 0.87 7.46
C GLU A 139 -14.32 1.78 6.31
N GLU A 140 -13.54 2.84 6.01
CA GLU A 140 -13.84 3.76 4.91
C GLU A 140 -13.80 3.06 3.54
N LEU A 141 -12.93 2.07 3.38
CA LEU A 141 -12.88 1.26 2.16
C LEU A 141 -14.15 0.42 2.01
N GLU A 142 -14.55 -0.30 3.06
CA GLU A 142 -15.76 -1.13 3.06
C GLU A 142 -17.02 -0.32 2.72
N GLU A 143 -17.16 0.89 3.26
CA GLU A 143 -18.27 1.79 2.95
C GLU A 143 -18.31 2.25 1.48
N ARG A 144 -17.14 2.36 0.83
CA ARG A 144 -17.02 2.85 -0.55
C ARG A 144 -17.10 1.74 -1.60
N ILE A 145 -16.95 0.47 -1.21
CA ILE A 145 -16.98 -0.66 -2.14
C ILE A 145 -18.38 -0.81 -2.73
N LYS A 146 -18.46 -0.66 -4.06
CA LYS A 146 -19.71 -0.86 -4.81
C LYS A 146 -19.94 -2.31 -5.22
N ASN A 147 -18.86 -3.01 -5.57
CA ASN A 147 -18.88 -4.39 -6.03
C ASN A 147 -17.62 -5.09 -5.54
N ARG A 148 -17.77 -6.32 -5.02
CA ARG A 148 -16.67 -7.18 -4.58
C ARG A 148 -16.80 -8.54 -5.25
N ARG A 149 -15.71 -9.02 -5.86
CA ARG A 149 -15.60 -10.37 -6.43
C ARG A 149 -14.47 -11.10 -5.74
N ILE A 150 -14.75 -12.30 -5.23
CA ILE A 150 -13.73 -13.19 -4.66
C ILE A 150 -13.18 -14.07 -5.79
N GLN A 151 -11.86 -14.21 -5.84
CA GLN A 151 -11.14 -15.07 -6.77
C GLN A 151 -10.08 -15.87 -6.01
N TYR A 152 -9.88 -17.14 -6.39
CA TYR A 152 -8.89 -18.02 -5.77
C TYR A 152 -7.64 -18.13 -6.66
N GLN A 153 -6.47 -18.13 -6.04
CA GLN A 153 -5.20 -18.49 -6.67
C GLN A 153 -4.72 -19.81 -6.07
N ILE A 154 -4.48 -20.81 -6.91
CA ILE A 154 -4.08 -22.16 -6.49
C ILE A 154 -2.74 -22.48 -7.14
N ASN A 155 -1.75 -22.87 -6.32
CA ASN A 155 -0.48 -23.42 -6.76
C ASN A 155 -0.46 -24.91 -6.39
N LEU A 156 -0.08 -25.78 -7.34
CA LEU A 156 0.08 -27.22 -7.15
C LEU A 156 1.55 -27.59 -6.98
#